data_AF-A0A7S4DX07-F1
#
_entry.id   AF-A0A7S4DX07-F1
#
_cell.length_a   1.000
_cell.length_b   1.000
_cell.length_c   1.000
_cell.angle_alpha   90.00
_cell.angle_beta   90.00
_cell.angle_gamma   90.00
#
_symmetry.space_group_name_H-M   'P 1'
#
loop_
_entity.id
_entity.type
_entity.pdbx_description
1 polymer ?
#
loop_
_entity_poly.entity_id
_entity_poly.type
_entity_poly.pdbx_seq_one_letter_code
_entity_poly.pdbx_strand_id
1 'polypeptide(L)'
;MALLLLACGAWSTTATWAVLDYPGSSGGSSSSGQALGTSLEFVSDGHAISRGNVVERRNASFGFYAVTMPKRKKHMRRFMEDTQLPIKLVKGVPHHTLNGTELQETRQILSRYCQPLKAVALTIAHRKALKLFLLSEHTYGVIFEDDVALSESQSKEKAYGDRDLSEVFMELGATSNEFSWDMLNLGRCVDYCDSDETVAGLNGAKTAKLVKSGNPLCAHAYMVTRKGAERLLRNTWPFFAIWDMMPILMNKLAYDNQFRLMSVTPRLFKQDRVEIKDSLHKDTNPECAKSDGSHYVRLYELLSEENNMLWKGEKFTYERETMTCKY
;
A
#
# COMPACT_ATOMS: atom_id res chain seq x y z
N MET A 1 -55.10 -7.83 37.94
CA MET A 1 -55.08 -8.08 36.48
C MET A 1 -54.58 -6.82 35.81
N ALA A 2 -53.33 -6.82 35.37
CA ALA A 2 -52.62 -5.65 34.86
C ALA A 2 -52.86 -5.47 33.35
N LEU A 3 -53.09 -4.23 32.93
CA LEU A 3 -53.13 -3.75 31.55
C LEU A 3 -51.76 -3.92 30.88
N LEU A 4 -51.73 -4.45 29.65
CA LEU A 4 -50.59 -4.34 28.74
C LEU A 4 -51.05 -3.58 27.49
N LEU A 5 -50.50 -2.38 27.29
CA LEU A 5 -50.60 -1.61 26.05
C LEU A 5 -49.29 -1.78 25.26
N LEU A 6 -49.42 -2.25 24.03
CA LEU A 6 -48.36 -2.36 23.03
C LEU A 6 -48.12 -0.99 22.38
N ALA A 7 -46.90 -0.49 22.46
CA ALA A 7 -46.41 0.63 21.65
C ALA A 7 -45.24 0.16 20.77
N CYS A 8 -45.45 0.16 19.46
CA CYS A 8 -44.41 -0.03 18.45
C CYS A 8 -43.55 1.23 18.36
N GLY A 9 -42.30 1.16 18.82
CA GLY A 9 -41.29 2.19 18.59
C GLY A 9 -40.50 1.89 17.31
N ALA A 10 -40.52 2.84 16.36
CA ALA A 10 -39.67 2.82 15.18
C ALA A 10 -38.22 3.12 15.56
N TRP A 11 -37.29 2.25 15.20
CA TRP A 11 -35.85 2.46 15.38
C TRP A 11 -35.28 3.10 14.12
N SER A 12 -34.95 4.39 14.21
CA SER A 12 -34.08 5.09 13.27
C SER A 12 -32.63 4.77 13.64
N THR A 13 -31.91 4.05 12.78
CA THR A 13 -30.47 3.79 12.94
C THR A 13 -29.66 4.81 12.13
N THR A 14 -29.48 6.01 12.67
CA THR A 14 -28.41 6.90 12.21
C THR A 14 -27.09 6.38 12.76
N ALA A 15 -26.30 5.71 11.91
CA ALA A 15 -24.93 5.31 12.24
C ALA A 15 -24.02 6.54 12.19
N THR A 16 -23.78 7.17 13.35
CA THR A 16 -22.72 8.17 13.53
C THR A 16 -21.36 7.47 13.54
N TRP A 17 -20.54 7.76 12.52
CA TRP A 17 -19.13 7.37 12.52
C TRP A 17 -18.37 8.27 13.49
N ALA A 18 -18.07 7.75 14.68
CA ALA A 18 -17.18 8.42 15.62
C ALA A 18 -15.76 8.49 15.03
N VAL A 19 -15.24 9.71 14.87
CA VAL A 19 -13.83 9.96 14.63
C VAL A 19 -13.09 9.61 15.91
N LEU A 20 -12.29 8.54 15.87
CA LEU A 20 -11.39 8.19 16.98
C LEU A 20 -10.18 9.12 16.91
N ASP A 21 -10.14 10.10 17.82
CA ASP A 21 -8.95 10.92 18.07
C ASP A 21 -7.86 10.05 18.70
N TYR A 22 -6.70 9.98 18.04
CA TYR A 22 -5.50 9.34 18.56
C TYR A 22 -4.66 10.38 19.32
N PRO A 23 -4.22 10.10 20.56
CA PRO A 23 -3.32 11.01 21.28
C PRO A 23 -1.93 11.02 20.61
N GLY A 24 -1.43 12.22 20.30
CA GLY A 24 -0.10 12.44 19.73
C GLY A 24 1.02 12.15 20.74
N SER A 25 2.04 11.42 20.30
CA SER A 25 3.27 11.19 21.07
C SER A 25 4.24 12.36 20.90
N SER A 26 4.61 12.99 22.01
CA SER A 26 5.67 14.00 22.08
C SER A 26 7.03 13.31 22.15
N GLY A 27 7.82 13.40 21.07
CA GLY A 27 9.21 12.92 21.03
C GLY A 27 10.20 14.04 21.35
N GLY A 28 10.94 13.90 22.44
CA GLY A 28 12.08 14.76 22.80
C GLY A 28 13.33 14.40 22.01
N SER A 29 14.03 15.42 21.52
CA SER A 29 15.32 15.31 20.83
C SER A 29 16.49 15.42 21.82
N SER A 30 17.51 14.59 21.65
CA SER A 30 18.84 14.87 22.16
C SER A 30 19.89 14.45 21.13
N SER A 31 20.78 15.40 20.82
CA SER A 31 21.85 15.30 19.84
C SER A 31 23.19 15.22 20.56
N SER A 32 24.07 14.32 20.10
CA SER A 32 25.51 14.49 20.24
C SER A 32 26.20 13.81 19.07
N GLY A 33 26.87 14.61 18.25
CA GLY A 33 27.66 14.13 17.12
C GLY A 33 29.03 13.63 17.55
N GLN A 34 29.61 12.78 16.70
CA GLN A 34 31.05 12.63 16.56
C GLN A 34 31.35 12.33 15.09
N ALA A 35 32.28 13.11 14.54
CA ALA A 35 32.83 12.94 13.21
C ALA A 35 34.02 11.99 13.28
N LEU A 36 34.07 10.99 12.40
CA LEU A 36 35.29 10.29 12.02
C LEU A 36 35.22 10.05 10.52
N GLY A 37 36.22 10.60 9.82
CA GLY A 37 36.43 10.37 8.41
C GLY A 37 37.22 9.08 8.18
N THR A 38 36.92 8.42 7.08
CA THR A 38 37.82 7.49 6.40
C THR A 38 37.48 7.46 4.91
N SER A 39 38.53 7.33 4.11
CA SER A 39 38.58 7.25 2.66
C SER A 39 37.74 6.09 2.09
N LEU A 40 36.97 6.38 1.03
CA LEU A 40 36.24 5.39 0.25
C LEU A 40 37.09 4.89 -0.92
N GLU A 41 37.51 3.62 -0.83
CA GLU A 41 37.77 2.80 -2.02
C GLU A 41 36.45 2.12 -2.43
N PHE A 42 36.12 2.20 -3.71
CA PHE A 42 34.94 1.54 -4.28
C PHE A 42 35.23 0.06 -4.49
N VAL A 43 34.72 -0.79 -3.59
CA VAL A 43 34.56 -2.23 -3.81
C VAL A 43 33.05 -2.52 -3.84
N SER A 44 32.59 -3.12 -4.93
CA SER A 44 31.20 -3.55 -5.11
C SER A 44 30.92 -4.83 -4.33
N ASP A 45 30.99 -4.77 -2.99
CA ASP A 45 30.59 -5.87 -2.13
C ASP A 45 29.09 -5.74 -1.83
N GLY A 46 28.28 -6.56 -2.51
CA GLY A 46 26.90 -6.73 -2.13
C GLY A 46 26.84 -7.20 -0.68
N HIS A 47 26.34 -6.34 0.21
CA HIS A 47 26.06 -6.70 1.60
C HIS A 47 25.08 -7.87 1.59
N ALA A 48 25.59 -9.08 1.78
CA ALA A 48 24.76 -10.22 2.11
C ALA A 48 24.05 -9.85 3.42
N ILE A 49 22.71 -9.93 3.44
CA ILE A 49 21.89 -9.69 4.62
C ILE A 49 22.56 -10.43 5.78
N SER A 50 23.18 -9.65 6.68
CA SER A 50 23.87 -10.23 7.83
C SER A 50 22.85 -11.13 8.53
N ARG A 51 23.26 -12.33 8.96
CA ARG A 51 22.35 -13.22 9.68
C ARG A 51 21.99 -12.54 11.00
N GLY A 52 21.00 -11.65 10.95
CA GLY A 52 20.52 -10.88 12.09
C GLY A 52 20.14 -11.83 13.21
N ASN A 53 20.19 -11.31 14.44
CA ASN A 53 19.97 -12.08 15.67
C ASN A 53 18.83 -13.11 15.50
N VAL A 54 19.20 -14.39 15.52
CA VAL A 54 18.33 -15.56 15.29
C VAL A 54 17.07 -15.56 16.17
N VAL A 55 17.12 -14.83 17.28
CA VAL A 55 16.04 -14.68 18.27
C VAL A 55 14.84 -13.90 17.70
N GLU A 56 15.03 -12.86 16.90
CA GLU A 56 13.90 -12.05 16.38
C GLU A 56 13.13 -12.73 15.24
N ARG A 57 13.78 -13.62 14.47
CA ARG A 57 13.11 -14.38 13.40
C ARG A 57 11.96 -15.25 13.91
N ARG A 58 11.93 -15.58 15.21
CA ARG A 58 10.94 -16.52 15.78
C ARG A 58 9.57 -15.91 16.04
N ASN A 59 9.41 -14.59 15.99
CA ASN A 59 8.15 -13.92 16.36
C ASN A 59 7.46 -13.17 15.19
N ALA A 60 8.00 -13.21 13.98
CA ALA A 60 7.33 -12.61 12.83
C ALA A 60 6.05 -13.38 12.49
N SER A 61 4.92 -12.67 12.44
CA SER A 61 3.62 -13.23 12.06
C SER A 61 2.94 -12.38 11.01
N PHE A 62 2.15 -13.02 10.14
CA PHE A 62 1.61 -12.42 8.92
C PHE A 62 0.10 -12.59 8.86
N GLY A 63 -0.61 -11.48 8.69
CA GLY A 63 -2.02 -11.47 8.32
C GLY A 63 -2.14 -11.27 6.82
N PHE A 64 -2.79 -12.19 6.13
CA PHE A 64 -3.03 -12.11 4.69
C PHE A 64 -4.47 -11.67 4.42
N TYR A 65 -4.65 -10.64 3.59
CA TYR A 65 -5.94 -10.03 3.29
C TYR A 65 -6.08 -9.81 1.79
N ALA A 66 -7.27 -10.03 1.23
CA ALA A 66 -7.55 -9.69 -0.16
C ALA A 66 -8.83 -8.87 -0.27
N VAL A 67 -8.75 -7.70 -0.88
CA VAL A 67 -9.91 -6.90 -1.25
C VAL A 67 -10.61 -7.59 -2.42
N THR A 68 -11.84 -8.06 -2.21
CA THR A 68 -12.51 -8.94 -3.18
C THR A 68 -13.95 -8.53 -3.47
N MET A 69 -14.21 -8.26 -4.74
CA MET A 69 -15.53 -8.12 -5.33
C MET A 69 -16.22 -9.49 -5.41
N PRO A 70 -17.54 -9.58 -5.16
CA PRO A 70 -18.26 -10.85 -5.17
C PRO A 70 -18.03 -11.69 -6.43
N LYS A 71 -17.97 -11.06 -7.60
CA LYS A 71 -17.77 -11.73 -8.90
C LYS A 71 -16.38 -12.37 -9.07
N ARG A 72 -15.36 -11.91 -8.33
CA ARG A 72 -13.97 -12.40 -8.44
C ARG A 72 -13.59 -13.40 -7.35
N LYS A 73 -14.54 -13.86 -6.51
CA LYS A 73 -14.27 -14.86 -5.45
C LYS A 73 -13.70 -16.18 -5.98
N LYS A 74 -14.14 -16.64 -7.16
CA LYS A 74 -13.61 -17.88 -7.78
C LYS A 74 -12.14 -17.74 -8.14
N HIS A 75 -11.74 -16.58 -8.67
CA HIS A 75 -10.34 -16.26 -8.95
C HIS A 75 -9.50 -16.35 -7.68
N MET A 76 -9.94 -15.65 -6.63
CA MET A 76 -9.22 -15.63 -5.35
C MET A 76 -9.10 -16.99 -4.68
N ARG A 77 -10.09 -17.88 -4.80
CA ARG A 77 -9.97 -19.25 -4.26
C ARG A 77 -8.82 -20.01 -4.90
N ARG A 78 -8.68 -19.94 -6.23
CA ARG A 78 -7.56 -20.59 -6.92
C ARG A 78 -6.23 -19.98 -6.53
N PHE A 79 -6.14 -18.65 -6.45
CA PHE A 79 -4.93 -18.01 -5.94
C PHE A 79 -4.56 -18.48 -4.51
N MET A 80 -5.56 -18.66 -3.63
CA MET A 80 -5.33 -19.22 -2.28
C MET A 80 -4.90 -20.69 -2.33
N GLU A 81 -5.46 -21.50 -3.22
CA GLU A 81 -5.07 -22.90 -3.43
C GLU A 81 -3.63 -23.00 -3.96
N ASP A 82 -3.29 -22.21 -4.97
CA ASP A 82 -1.98 -22.18 -5.61
C ASP A 82 -0.87 -21.70 -4.66
N THR A 83 -1.20 -20.74 -3.78
CA THR A 83 -0.22 -20.12 -2.87
C THR A 83 -0.21 -20.75 -1.47
N GLN A 84 -1.24 -21.52 -1.13
CA GLN A 84 -1.49 -22.06 0.21
C GLN A 84 -1.51 -21.00 1.34
N LEU A 85 -1.70 -19.72 0.99
CA LEU A 85 -1.75 -18.64 1.97
C LEU A 85 -3.13 -18.58 2.66
N PRO A 86 -3.20 -18.35 3.99
CA PRO A 86 -4.45 -18.25 4.72
C PRO A 86 -5.11 -16.87 4.54
N ILE A 87 -5.50 -16.53 3.32
CA ILE A 87 -6.00 -15.21 2.95
C ILE A 87 -7.42 -14.97 3.47
N LYS A 88 -7.59 -13.89 4.25
CA LYS A 88 -8.91 -13.38 4.66
C LYS A 88 -9.49 -12.48 3.58
N LEU A 89 -10.62 -12.87 3.00
CA LEU A 89 -11.32 -12.05 2.01
C LEU A 89 -12.02 -10.85 2.68
N VAL A 90 -11.67 -9.65 2.23
CA VAL A 90 -12.25 -8.38 2.64
C VAL A 90 -13.22 -7.93 1.55
N LYS A 91 -14.48 -7.66 1.91
CA LYS A 91 -15.51 -7.29 0.93
C LYS A 91 -15.14 -5.96 0.23
N GLY A 92 -14.96 -6.02 -1.09
CA GLY A 92 -14.78 -4.84 -1.94
C GLY A 92 -16.00 -3.92 -1.94
N VAL A 93 -15.79 -2.67 -2.33
CA VAL A 93 -16.85 -1.65 -2.43
C VAL A 93 -17.25 -1.49 -3.89
N PRO A 94 -18.50 -1.75 -4.28
CA PRO A 94 -18.94 -1.46 -5.64
C PRO A 94 -19.05 0.06 -5.84
N HIS A 95 -18.33 0.60 -6.81
CA HIS A 95 -18.30 2.06 -7.04
C HIS A 95 -19.67 2.69 -7.31
N HIS A 96 -20.61 1.95 -7.89
CA HIS A 96 -21.98 2.42 -8.14
C HIS A 96 -22.82 2.59 -6.86
N THR A 97 -22.34 2.11 -5.71
CA THR A 97 -23.00 2.36 -4.41
C THR A 97 -22.44 3.60 -3.71
N LEU A 98 -21.51 4.32 -4.33
CA LEU A 98 -20.96 5.56 -3.79
C LEU A 98 -21.69 6.77 -4.38
N ASN A 99 -21.98 7.74 -3.53
CA ASN A 99 -22.48 9.05 -3.94
C ASN A 99 -21.34 10.06 -3.88
N GLY A 100 -20.82 10.47 -5.04
CA GLY A 100 -19.70 11.41 -5.11
C GLY A 100 -19.99 12.75 -4.45
N THR A 101 -21.22 13.27 -4.60
CA THR A 101 -21.66 14.52 -3.98
C THR A 101 -21.64 14.41 -2.46
N GLU A 102 -22.22 13.35 -1.90
CA GLU A 102 -22.22 13.12 -0.45
C GLU A 102 -20.78 12.99 0.10
N LEU A 103 -19.90 12.28 -0.61
CA LEU A 103 -18.50 12.13 -0.23
C LEU A 103 -17.74 13.46 -0.23
N GLN A 104 -18.09 14.39 -1.12
CA GLN A 104 -17.53 15.75 -1.12
C GLN A 104 -18.10 16.61 0.01
N GLU A 105 -19.42 16.61 0.20
CA GLU A 105 -20.11 17.38 1.24
C GLU A 105 -19.65 16.97 2.65
N THR A 106 -19.44 15.67 2.84
CA THR A 106 -18.91 15.09 4.09
C THR A 106 -17.39 15.15 4.19
N ARG A 107 -16.70 15.80 3.24
CA ARG A 107 -15.24 15.96 3.17
C ARG A 107 -14.46 14.64 3.25
N GLN A 108 -15.00 13.57 2.67
CA GLN A 108 -14.30 12.30 2.49
C GLN A 108 -13.41 12.32 1.24
N ILE A 109 -13.78 13.11 0.23
CA ILE A 109 -12.97 13.41 -0.96
C ILE A 109 -12.74 14.92 -1.02
N LEU A 110 -11.53 15.35 -1.37
CA LEU A 110 -11.25 16.75 -1.68
C LEU A 110 -11.85 17.11 -3.05
N SER A 111 -12.76 18.10 -3.07
CA SER A 111 -13.54 18.48 -4.25
C SER A 111 -12.70 18.87 -5.48
N ARG A 112 -11.49 19.38 -5.28
CA ARG A 112 -10.59 19.79 -6.38
C ARG A 112 -10.11 18.62 -7.26
N TYR A 113 -10.10 17.40 -6.73
CA TYR A 113 -9.40 16.29 -7.38
C TYR A 113 -10.30 15.37 -8.22
N CYS A 114 -11.61 15.66 -8.33
CA CYS A 114 -12.59 14.90 -9.11
C CYS A 114 -12.30 13.40 -9.28
N GLN A 115 -12.02 12.73 -8.15
CA GLN A 115 -11.49 11.37 -8.14
C GLN A 115 -12.52 10.38 -8.69
N PRO A 116 -12.20 9.53 -9.68
CA PRO A 116 -13.14 8.53 -10.18
C PRO A 116 -13.66 7.67 -9.02
N LEU A 117 -14.99 7.47 -8.94
CA LEU A 117 -15.61 6.69 -7.85
C LEU A 117 -15.05 5.27 -7.73
N LYS A 118 -14.53 4.70 -8.84
CA LYS A 118 -13.81 3.43 -8.83
C LYS A 118 -12.55 3.47 -7.96
N ALA A 119 -11.73 4.52 -8.08
CA ALA A 119 -10.54 4.69 -7.28
C ALA A 119 -10.87 4.95 -5.80
N VAL A 120 -11.93 5.71 -5.53
CA VAL A 120 -12.42 5.93 -4.17
C VAL A 120 -12.91 4.63 -3.53
N ALA A 121 -13.69 3.83 -4.27
CA ALA A 121 -14.18 2.54 -3.82
C ALA A 121 -13.03 1.56 -3.49
N LEU A 122 -12.02 1.51 -4.34
CA LEU A 122 -10.80 0.74 -4.11
C LEU A 122 -10.10 1.21 -2.83
N THR A 123 -9.88 2.52 -2.70
CA THR A 123 -9.26 3.12 -1.51
C THR A 123 -10.00 2.77 -0.22
N ILE A 124 -11.33 2.89 -0.20
CA ILE A 124 -12.15 2.51 0.97
C ILE A 124 -11.95 1.03 1.31
N ALA A 125 -11.87 0.16 0.30
CA ALA A 125 -11.69 -1.26 0.51
C ALA A 125 -10.30 -1.61 1.07
N HIS A 126 -9.22 -0.99 0.57
CA HIS A 126 -7.89 -1.13 1.16
C HIS A 126 -7.82 -0.61 2.60
N ARG A 127 -8.47 0.52 2.90
CA ARG A 127 -8.57 1.02 4.28
C ARG A 127 -9.28 0.04 5.21
N LYS A 128 -10.30 -0.68 4.73
CA LYS A 128 -10.93 -1.77 5.50
C LYS A 128 -9.95 -2.91 5.77
N ALA A 129 -9.15 -3.32 4.78
CA ALA A 129 -8.13 -4.35 4.96
C ALA A 129 -7.06 -3.91 5.97
N LEU A 130 -6.55 -2.68 5.86
CA LEU A 130 -5.60 -2.11 6.81
C LEU A 130 -6.16 -2.06 8.23
N LYS A 131 -7.42 -1.63 8.42
CA LYS A 131 -8.07 -1.65 9.73
C LYS A 131 -8.19 -3.07 10.30
N LEU A 132 -8.55 -4.05 9.47
CA LEU A 132 -8.60 -5.45 9.90
C LEU A 132 -7.23 -6.00 10.29
N PHE A 133 -6.18 -5.61 9.58
CA PHE A 133 -4.81 -5.90 9.98
C PHE A 133 -4.46 -5.26 11.33
N LEU A 134 -4.76 -3.98 11.52
CA LEU A 134 -4.50 -3.27 12.78
C LEU A 134 -5.32 -3.78 13.98
N LEU A 135 -6.38 -4.56 13.75
CA LEU A 135 -7.15 -5.24 14.81
C LEU A 135 -6.64 -6.65 15.12
N SER A 136 -5.62 -7.14 14.40
CA SER A 136 -5.01 -8.45 14.63
C SER A 136 -3.72 -8.34 15.44
N GLU A 137 -3.26 -9.48 15.95
CA GLU A 137 -1.96 -9.62 16.62
C GLU A 137 -0.80 -9.85 15.64
N HIS A 138 -1.05 -9.77 14.33
CA HIS A 138 0.00 -9.99 13.33
C HIS A 138 1.01 -8.85 13.29
N THR A 139 2.28 -9.20 13.07
CA THR A 139 3.39 -8.25 12.91
C THR A 139 3.28 -7.49 11.59
N TYR A 140 2.94 -8.22 10.52
CA TYR A 140 2.86 -7.69 9.17
C TYR A 140 1.50 -7.98 8.54
N GLY A 141 1.02 -7.03 7.74
CA GLY A 141 -0.15 -7.19 6.90
C GLY A 141 0.28 -7.37 5.45
N VAL A 142 -0.18 -8.42 4.79
CA VAL A 142 -0.03 -8.62 3.35
C VAL A 142 -1.39 -8.41 2.72
N ILE A 143 -1.51 -7.43 1.85
CA ILE A 143 -2.77 -7.00 1.25
C ILE A 143 -2.71 -7.19 -0.25
N PHE A 144 -3.73 -7.85 -0.78
CA PHE A 144 -3.93 -8.11 -2.19
C PHE A 144 -5.21 -7.45 -2.73
N GLU A 145 -5.24 -7.17 -4.02
CA GLU A 145 -6.47 -7.01 -4.80
C GLU A 145 -6.92 -8.36 -5.37
N ASP A 146 -8.16 -8.43 -5.83
CA ASP A 146 -8.78 -9.66 -6.33
C ASP A 146 -8.46 -10.02 -7.77
N ASP A 147 -7.51 -9.31 -8.38
CA ASP A 147 -6.84 -9.73 -9.60
C ASP A 147 -5.39 -10.16 -9.38
N VAL A 148 -4.96 -10.40 -8.14
CA VAL A 148 -3.61 -10.92 -7.89
C VAL A 148 -3.38 -12.30 -8.54
N ALA A 149 -2.18 -12.51 -9.07
CA ALA A 149 -1.65 -13.79 -9.51
C ALA A 149 -0.14 -13.87 -9.28
N LEU A 150 0.43 -15.08 -9.29
CA LEU A 150 1.88 -15.27 -9.26
C LEU A 150 2.53 -14.70 -10.52
N SER A 151 3.64 -13.99 -10.34
CA SER A 151 4.41 -13.47 -11.46
C SER A 151 5.12 -14.59 -12.24
N GLU A 152 5.52 -14.33 -13.47
CA GLU A 152 6.28 -15.32 -14.25
C GLU A 152 7.69 -15.54 -13.71
N SER A 153 8.23 -14.58 -12.95
CA SER A 153 9.49 -14.75 -12.25
C SER A 153 9.42 -15.81 -11.14
N GLN A 154 8.21 -16.11 -10.64
CA GLN A 154 7.94 -17.27 -9.78
C GLN A 154 7.79 -18.57 -10.58
N SER A 155 7.13 -18.55 -11.74
CA SER A 155 6.77 -19.78 -12.46
C SER A 155 7.78 -20.28 -13.50
N LYS A 156 8.56 -19.39 -14.13
CA LYS A 156 9.45 -19.74 -15.26
C LYS A 156 10.92 -19.44 -15.00
N GLU A 157 11.23 -18.28 -14.41
CA GLU A 157 12.63 -17.86 -14.21
C GLU A 157 13.21 -18.34 -12.87
N LYS A 158 12.35 -18.80 -11.94
CA LYS A 158 12.72 -19.14 -10.55
C LYS A 158 13.60 -18.05 -9.94
N ALA A 159 13.23 -16.79 -10.10
CA ALA A 159 14.01 -15.65 -9.57
C ALA A 159 14.21 -15.78 -8.06
N TYR A 160 13.25 -16.42 -7.39
CA TYR A 160 13.23 -16.73 -5.96
C TYR A 160 13.67 -18.17 -5.65
N GLY A 161 14.21 -18.91 -6.63
CA GLY A 161 14.61 -20.31 -6.48
C GLY A 161 13.41 -21.26 -6.39
N ASP A 162 13.58 -22.37 -5.68
CA ASP A 162 12.54 -23.36 -5.36
C ASP A 162 11.90 -23.08 -3.98
N ARG A 163 11.97 -21.83 -3.52
CA ARG A 163 11.54 -21.43 -2.18
C ARG A 163 10.03 -21.37 -2.08
N ASP A 164 9.53 -21.79 -0.92
CA ASP A 164 8.13 -21.58 -0.55
C ASP A 164 7.87 -20.08 -0.30
N LEU A 165 6.68 -19.58 -0.65
CA LEU A 165 6.29 -18.20 -0.38
C LEU A 165 6.40 -17.84 1.10
N SER A 166 6.11 -18.78 2.00
CA SER A 166 6.28 -18.58 3.44
C SER A 166 7.73 -18.25 3.81
N GLU A 167 8.72 -18.93 3.22
CA GLU A 167 10.13 -18.62 3.41
C GLU A 167 10.48 -17.24 2.86
N VAL A 168 9.93 -16.88 1.70
CA VAL A 168 10.12 -15.55 1.10
C VAL A 168 9.56 -14.48 2.03
N PHE A 169 8.32 -14.63 2.52
CA PHE A 169 7.71 -13.68 3.45
C PHE A 169 8.47 -13.55 4.76
N MET A 170 8.92 -14.66 5.35
CA MET A 170 9.72 -14.65 6.58
C MET A 170 11.01 -13.85 6.40
N GLU A 171 11.69 -14.01 5.27
CA GLU A 171 12.87 -13.22 4.96
C GLU A 171 12.53 -11.75 4.75
N LEU A 172 11.52 -11.44 3.94
CA LEU A 172 11.09 -10.05 3.70
C LEU A 172 10.72 -9.37 5.01
N GLY A 173 10.00 -10.03 5.90
CA GLY A 173 9.70 -9.54 7.24
C GLY A 173 10.97 -9.26 8.06
N ALA A 174 11.98 -10.14 8.01
CA ALA A 174 13.24 -9.89 8.70
C ALA A 174 13.97 -8.63 8.19
N THR A 175 13.83 -8.29 6.91
CA THR A 175 14.41 -7.05 6.35
C THR A 175 13.76 -5.77 6.91
N SER A 176 12.56 -5.87 7.48
CA SER A 176 11.87 -4.70 8.07
C SER A 176 12.67 -4.09 9.22
N ASN A 177 13.36 -4.90 10.03
CA ASN A 177 14.13 -4.37 11.17
C ASN A 177 15.40 -3.69 10.68
N GLU A 178 16.06 -4.27 9.68
CA GLU A 178 17.31 -3.78 9.11
C GLU A 178 17.14 -2.47 8.35
N PHE A 179 16.10 -2.37 7.51
CA PHE A 179 15.89 -1.19 6.65
C PHE A 179 14.77 -0.26 7.13
N SER A 180 14.05 -0.66 8.18
CA SER A 180 12.93 0.07 8.79
C SER A 180 11.87 0.52 7.78
N TRP A 181 11.60 -0.28 6.75
CA TRP A 181 10.57 0.07 5.77
C TRP A 181 9.18 0.07 6.43
N ASP A 182 8.31 0.96 5.96
CA ASP A 182 6.91 1.04 6.39
C ASP A 182 6.02 0.17 5.52
N MET A 183 6.32 0.14 4.21
CA MET A 183 5.60 -0.63 3.20
C MET A 183 6.58 -1.21 2.19
N LEU A 184 6.29 -2.42 1.74
CA LEU A 184 7.00 -3.14 0.72
C LEU A 184 6.04 -3.48 -0.42
N ASN A 185 6.29 -2.93 -1.61
CA ASN A 185 5.53 -3.26 -2.81
C ASN A 185 5.97 -4.64 -3.34
N LEU A 186 5.00 -5.56 -3.44
CA LEU A 186 5.21 -6.93 -3.91
C LEU A 186 4.74 -7.14 -5.35
N GLY A 187 4.01 -6.16 -5.89
CA GLY A 187 3.33 -6.21 -7.17
C GLY A 187 3.65 -5.03 -8.07
N ARG A 188 4.80 -4.37 -7.89
CA ARG A 188 5.11 -3.13 -8.60
C ARG A 188 4.87 -3.26 -10.11
N CYS A 189 4.37 -2.20 -10.71
CA CYS A 189 4.06 -2.14 -12.13
C CYS A 189 4.48 -0.77 -12.66
N VAL A 190 4.79 -0.69 -13.96
CA VAL A 190 5.07 0.57 -14.67
C VAL A 190 6.09 1.45 -13.91
N ASP A 191 7.06 0.81 -13.24
CA ASP A 191 8.09 1.48 -12.42
C ASP A 191 9.27 1.91 -13.30
N TYR A 192 10.07 2.86 -12.82
CA TYR A 192 11.32 3.28 -13.48
C TYR A 192 12.51 2.50 -12.91
N CYS A 193 12.59 1.23 -13.28
CA CYS A 193 13.56 0.29 -12.72
C CYS A 193 15.03 0.69 -12.98
N ASP A 194 15.30 1.51 -14.00
CA ASP A 194 16.65 2.03 -14.28
C ASP A 194 17.16 2.93 -13.13
N SER A 195 16.25 3.47 -12.31
CA SER A 195 16.58 4.28 -11.12
C SER A 195 16.57 3.49 -9.81
N ASP A 196 16.37 2.17 -9.86
CA ASP A 196 16.33 1.34 -8.66
C ASP A 196 17.69 1.35 -7.95
N GLU A 197 17.69 1.71 -6.66
CA GLU A 197 18.84 1.48 -5.79
C GLU A 197 18.69 0.11 -5.13
N THR A 198 19.60 -0.82 -5.41
CA THR A 198 19.62 -2.13 -4.72
C THR A 198 19.99 -1.95 -3.26
N VAL A 199 19.09 -2.38 -2.38
CA VAL A 199 19.28 -2.36 -0.92
C VAL A 199 19.92 -3.66 -0.45
N ALA A 200 19.38 -4.80 -0.90
CA ALA A 200 19.85 -6.13 -0.50
C ALA A 200 19.47 -7.20 -1.53
N GLY A 201 20.27 -8.26 -1.61
CA GLY A 201 19.86 -9.51 -2.27
C GLY A 201 19.04 -10.38 -1.31
N LEU A 202 18.07 -11.14 -1.83
CA LEU A 202 17.34 -12.13 -1.03
C LEU A 202 18.12 -13.45 -1.00
N ASN A 203 18.30 -14.03 0.18
CA ASN A 203 19.06 -15.25 0.37
C ASN A 203 18.40 -16.43 -0.36
N GLY A 204 19.20 -17.21 -1.09
CA GLY A 204 18.71 -18.35 -1.87
C GLY A 204 17.86 -17.96 -3.08
N ALA A 205 17.57 -16.67 -3.29
CA ALA A 205 17.06 -16.18 -4.55
C ALA A 205 18.20 -16.10 -5.56
N LYS A 206 17.87 -16.33 -6.84
CA LYS A 206 18.85 -16.24 -7.94
C LYS A 206 19.10 -14.80 -8.34
N THR A 207 18.01 -14.05 -8.50
CA THR A 207 18.03 -12.68 -9.01
C THR A 207 17.16 -11.73 -8.19
N ALA A 208 16.41 -12.24 -7.22
CA ALA A 208 15.52 -11.40 -6.43
C ALA A 208 16.26 -10.50 -5.44
N LYS A 209 15.84 -9.24 -5.39
CA LYS A 209 16.45 -8.17 -4.61
C LYS A 209 15.37 -7.29 -3.98
N LEU A 210 15.76 -6.65 -2.87
CA LEU A 210 15.07 -5.53 -2.28
C LEU A 210 15.65 -4.24 -2.88
N VAL A 211 14.79 -3.34 -3.34
CA VAL A 211 15.19 -2.07 -3.97
C VAL A 211 14.43 -0.88 -3.39
N LYS A 212 15.07 0.29 -3.40
CA LYS A 212 14.34 1.56 -3.32
C LYS A 212 13.84 1.88 -4.72
N SER A 213 12.58 1.60 -4.96
CA SER A 213 11.92 1.95 -6.22
C SER A 213 11.74 3.46 -6.34
N GLY A 214 12.04 4.00 -7.52
CA GLY A 214 11.76 5.40 -7.83
C GLY A 214 10.26 5.69 -7.89
N ASN A 215 9.46 4.77 -8.45
CA ASN A 215 8.03 5.01 -8.66
C ASN A 215 7.19 3.74 -8.82
N PRO A 216 7.09 2.90 -7.78
CA PRO A 216 6.44 1.60 -7.92
C PRO A 216 4.91 1.79 -7.93
N LEU A 217 4.35 1.98 -9.13
CA LEU A 217 2.90 2.01 -9.32
C LEU A 217 2.28 0.63 -9.03
N CYS A 218 0.96 0.62 -8.96
CA CYS A 218 0.11 -0.48 -8.53
C CYS A 218 0.27 -0.83 -7.04
N ALA A 219 -0.84 -0.80 -6.31
CA ALA A 219 -0.95 -1.28 -4.94
C ALA A 219 -1.74 -2.59 -4.84
N HIS A 220 -1.72 -3.40 -5.91
CA HIS A 220 -2.48 -4.65 -5.99
C HIS A 220 -1.91 -5.77 -5.09
N ALA A 221 -0.65 -5.67 -4.70
CA ALA A 221 -0.02 -6.59 -3.75
C ALA A 221 1.09 -5.87 -2.98
N TYR A 222 0.94 -5.79 -1.66
CA TYR A 222 1.95 -5.17 -0.80
C TYR A 222 1.97 -5.77 0.60
N MET A 223 3.12 -5.63 1.26
CA MET A 223 3.31 -5.93 2.67
C MET A 223 3.50 -4.62 3.43
N VAL A 224 2.99 -4.54 4.65
CA VAL A 224 3.02 -3.32 5.45
C VAL A 224 3.26 -3.65 6.91
N THR A 225 4.04 -2.82 7.59
CA THR A 225 4.19 -2.88 9.05
C THR A 225 2.97 -2.26 9.73
N ARG A 226 2.77 -2.53 11.02
CA ARG A 226 1.72 -1.85 11.81
C ARG A 226 1.84 -0.32 11.74
N LYS A 227 3.06 0.18 11.92
CA LYS A 227 3.41 1.61 11.83
C LYS A 227 3.09 2.18 10.44
N GLY A 228 3.45 1.45 9.38
CA GLY A 228 3.14 1.84 8.00
C GLY A 228 1.64 1.88 7.74
N ALA A 229 0.88 0.89 8.24
CA ALA A 229 -0.57 0.83 8.07
C ALA A 229 -1.29 1.98 8.79
N GLU A 230 -0.88 2.33 10.01
CA GLU A 230 -1.40 3.50 10.71
C GLU A 230 -1.10 4.80 9.96
N ARG A 231 0.13 4.95 9.46
CA ARG A 231 0.54 6.11 8.65
C ARG A 231 -0.30 6.21 7.38
N LEU A 232 -0.51 5.10 6.67
CA LEU A 232 -1.38 5.06 5.50
C LEU A 232 -2.81 5.49 5.88
N LEU A 233 -3.38 4.95 6.96
CA LEU A 233 -4.74 5.31 7.37
C LEU A 233 -4.88 6.78 7.76
N ARG A 234 -3.90 7.36 8.43
CA ARG A 234 -3.91 8.79 8.82
C ARG A 234 -3.74 9.71 7.62
N ASN A 235 -2.79 9.42 6.73
CA ASN A 235 -2.40 10.35 5.66
C ASN A 235 -3.17 10.17 4.35
N THR A 236 -3.95 9.09 4.21
CA THR A 236 -4.79 8.86 3.02
C THR A 236 -6.23 9.39 3.19
N TRP A 237 -6.48 10.21 4.20
CA TRP A 237 -7.79 10.77 4.50
C TRP A 237 -7.70 12.28 4.81
N PRO A 238 -8.52 13.13 4.17
CA PRO A 238 -9.50 12.83 3.11
C PRO A 238 -8.83 12.35 1.81
N PHE A 239 -9.60 11.73 0.92
CA PHE A 239 -9.08 11.22 -0.36
C PHE A 239 -8.71 12.37 -1.30
N PHE A 240 -7.44 12.43 -1.68
CA PHE A 240 -6.93 13.44 -2.61
C PHE A 240 -6.24 12.86 -3.84
N ALA A 241 -5.75 11.61 -3.79
CA ALA A 241 -5.25 10.90 -4.97
C ALA A 241 -5.80 9.48 -5.07
N ILE A 242 -5.57 8.83 -6.22
CA ILE A 242 -5.91 7.42 -6.43
C ILE A 242 -5.01 6.53 -5.56
N TRP A 243 -5.56 5.40 -5.09
CA TRP A 243 -4.87 4.50 -4.17
C TRP A 243 -3.47 4.08 -4.64
N ASP A 244 -3.30 3.74 -5.92
CA ASP A 244 -2.02 3.33 -6.49
C ASP A 244 -0.93 4.40 -6.36
N MET A 245 -1.32 5.68 -6.38
CA MET A 245 -0.40 6.79 -6.20
C MET A 245 -0.16 7.11 -4.74
N MET A 246 -1.06 6.76 -3.83
CA MET A 246 -0.96 7.17 -2.42
C MET A 246 0.35 6.73 -1.75
N PRO A 247 0.83 5.48 -1.89
CA PRO A 247 2.13 5.08 -1.34
C PRO A 247 3.29 5.88 -1.93
N ILE A 248 3.25 6.15 -3.24
CA ILE A 248 4.27 6.94 -3.93
C ILE A 248 4.26 8.37 -3.43
N LEU A 249 3.08 8.99 -3.32
CA LEU A 249 2.93 10.33 -2.78
C LEU A 249 3.42 10.38 -1.34
N MET A 250 3.10 9.38 -0.52
CA MET A 250 3.61 9.32 0.84
C MET A 250 5.13 9.13 0.89
N ASN A 251 5.72 8.38 -0.04
CA ASN A 251 7.17 8.19 -0.10
C ASN A 251 7.92 9.42 -0.66
N LYS A 252 7.37 10.05 -1.69
CA LYS A 252 7.97 11.19 -2.42
C LYS A 252 7.68 12.53 -1.75
N LEU A 253 6.45 12.72 -1.30
CA LEU A 253 6.04 13.92 -0.58
C LEU A 253 6.33 13.82 0.91
N ALA A 254 6.82 12.68 1.44
CA ALA A 254 7.30 12.60 2.82
C ALA A 254 8.30 13.74 3.08
N TYR A 255 7.90 14.86 3.66
CA TYR A 255 7.52 15.01 5.07
C TYR A 255 8.63 14.45 5.99
N ASP A 256 9.90 14.80 5.75
CA ASP A 256 11.01 14.54 6.69
C ASP A 256 11.31 13.05 6.96
N ASN A 257 11.48 12.21 5.93
CA ASN A 257 11.79 10.78 6.09
C ASN A 257 10.73 9.98 6.89
N GLN A 258 9.47 10.42 6.89
CA GLN A 258 8.42 9.83 7.70
C GLN A 258 7.70 8.62 7.09
N PHE A 259 7.93 8.25 5.83
CA PHE A 259 7.38 7.03 5.26
C PHE A 259 8.39 6.36 4.32
N ARG A 260 8.72 5.09 4.57
CA ARG A 260 9.72 4.34 3.78
C ARG A 260 9.04 3.27 2.94
N LEU A 261 8.94 3.52 1.64
CA LEU A 261 8.49 2.55 0.64
C LEU A 261 9.70 1.87 0.00
N MET A 262 9.66 0.54 -0.04
CA MET A 262 10.59 -0.28 -0.82
C MET A 262 9.80 -1.21 -1.74
N SER A 263 10.50 -1.88 -2.65
CA SER A 263 9.90 -2.91 -3.50
C SER A 263 10.79 -4.15 -3.61
N VAL A 264 10.19 -5.27 -3.99
CA VAL A 264 10.93 -6.46 -4.44
C VAL A 264 11.01 -6.49 -5.96
N THR A 265 12.17 -6.87 -6.48
CA THR A 265 12.43 -7.07 -7.91
C THR A 265 13.11 -8.41 -8.17
N PRO A 266 12.72 -9.20 -9.18
CA PRO A 266 11.49 -9.01 -9.95
C PRO A 266 10.27 -9.17 -9.04
N ARG A 267 9.14 -8.56 -9.43
CA ARG A 267 7.91 -8.54 -8.62
C ARG A 267 7.44 -9.96 -8.28
N LEU A 268 6.90 -10.13 -7.08
CA LEU A 268 6.41 -11.41 -6.59
C LEU A 268 5.03 -11.75 -7.17
N PHE A 269 4.20 -10.73 -7.34
CA PHE A 269 2.84 -10.86 -7.86
C PHE A 269 2.60 -9.96 -9.07
N LYS A 270 1.71 -10.39 -9.96
CA LYS A 270 1.18 -9.61 -11.07
C LYS A 270 -0.34 -9.48 -10.95
N GLN A 271 -0.94 -8.68 -11.81
CA GLN A 271 -2.40 -8.65 -11.99
C GLN A 271 -2.80 -9.59 -13.14
N ASP A 272 -3.74 -10.49 -12.89
CA ASP A 272 -4.33 -11.38 -13.88
C ASP A 272 -5.46 -10.70 -14.65
N ARG A 273 -5.05 -9.85 -15.58
CA ARG A 273 -5.98 -9.08 -16.42
C ARG A 273 -6.54 -9.92 -17.58
N VAL A 274 -5.84 -11.00 -17.94
CA VAL A 274 -6.21 -11.86 -19.08
C VAL A 274 -7.36 -12.77 -18.70
N GLU A 275 -7.28 -13.43 -17.55
CA GLU A 275 -8.33 -14.35 -17.15
C GLU A 275 -9.60 -13.62 -16.69
N ILE A 276 -9.42 -12.49 -16.00
CA ILE A 276 -10.54 -11.74 -15.42
C ILE A 276 -11.40 -11.04 -16.49
N LYS A 277 -10.88 -10.88 -17.73
CA LYS A 277 -11.57 -10.35 -18.92
C LYS A 277 -12.47 -9.15 -18.65
N ASP A 278 -12.13 -8.32 -17.68
CA ASP A 278 -12.93 -7.15 -17.43
C ASP A 278 -12.43 -5.98 -18.27
N SER A 279 -13.39 -5.18 -18.73
CA SER A 279 -13.14 -4.08 -19.67
C SER A 279 -12.27 -2.97 -19.09
N LEU A 280 -11.89 -3.06 -17.81
CA LEU A 280 -11.08 -2.07 -17.11
C LEU A 280 -9.62 -2.09 -17.55
N HIS A 281 -9.10 -3.26 -17.91
CA HIS A 281 -7.66 -3.48 -17.97
C HIS A 281 -7.29 -4.40 -19.14
N LYS A 282 -7.04 -3.81 -20.31
CA LYS A 282 -6.62 -4.56 -21.51
C LYS A 282 -5.12 -4.76 -21.62
N ASP A 283 -4.35 -4.05 -20.79
CA ASP A 283 -2.90 -3.98 -20.92
C ASP A 283 -2.20 -4.85 -19.89
N THR A 284 -1.15 -5.55 -20.32
CA THR A 284 -0.20 -6.23 -19.43
C THR A 284 0.74 -5.17 -18.87
N ASN A 285 0.42 -4.61 -17.69
CA ASN A 285 1.33 -3.66 -17.05
C ASN A 285 2.66 -4.36 -16.76
N PRO A 286 3.76 -4.00 -17.45
CA PRO A 286 5.06 -4.57 -17.15
C PRO A 286 5.48 -4.16 -15.74
N GLU A 287 6.47 -4.86 -15.18
CA GLU A 287 7.08 -4.40 -13.93
C GLU A 287 7.77 -3.05 -14.14
N CYS A 288 8.58 -2.96 -15.20
CA CYS A 288 9.35 -1.78 -15.57
C CYS A 288 8.74 -1.12 -16.81
N ALA A 289 8.45 0.18 -16.73
CA ALA A 289 8.08 0.98 -17.89
C ALA A 289 9.29 1.16 -18.82
N LYS A 290 9.04 1.34 -20.12
CA LYS A 290 10.10 1.77 -21.04
C LYS A 290 10.47 3.22 -20.70
N SER A 291 11.77 3.51 -20.68
CA SER A 291 12.36 4.79 -20.30
C SER A 291 12.16 5.91 -21.34
N ASP A 292 11.02 5.96 -22.03
CA ASP A 292 10.76 6.99 -23.06
C ASP A 292 10.41 8.37 -22.47
N GLY A 293 10.36 8.49 -21.14
CA GLY A 293 10.22 9.75 -20.39
C GLY A 293 8.86 10.44 -20.52
N SER A 294 7.96 9.98 -21.40
CA SER A 294 6.79 10.74 -21.84
C SER A 294 5.61 10.72 -20.87
N HIS A 295 5.44 9.64 -20.11
CA HIS A 295 4.24 9.45 -19.28
C HIS A 295 4.27 10.17 -17.92
N TYR A 296 5.43 10.66 -17.45
CA TYR A 296 5.62 10.99 -16.03
C TYR A 296 6.06 12.41 -15.71
N VAL A 297 6.61 13.16 -16.67
CA VAL A 297 6.89 14.60 -16.50
C VAL A 297 5.63 15.33 -16.01
N ARG A 298 4.46 14.95 -16.55
CA ARG A 298 3.16 15.53 -16.17
C ARG A 298 2.72 15.23 -14.73
N LEU A 299 3.08 14.07 -14.17
CA LEU A 299 2.65 13.72 -12.81
C LEU A 299 3.45 14.49 -11.75
N TYR A 300 4.75 14.67 -12.00
CA TYR A 300 5.60 15.52 -11.15
C TYR A 300 5.25 16.99 -11.26
N GLU A 301 4.95 17.47 -12.47
CA GLU A 301 4.48 18.86 -12.68
C GLU A 301 3.21 19.13 -11.86
N LEU A 302 2.21 18.25 -11.95
CA LEU A 302 0.97 18.36 -11.15
C LEU A 302 1.22 18.38 -9.64
N LEU A 303 2.19 17.61 -9.14
CA LEU A 303 2.53 17.58 -7.71
C LEU A 303 3.40 18.76 -7.27
N SER A 304 4.25 19.28 -8.16
CA SER A 304 5.16 20.40 -7.87
C SER A 304 4.43 21.75 -7.85
N GLU A 305 3.42 21.94 -8.71
CA GLU A 305 2.54 23.11 -8.68
C GLU A 305 1.70 23.12 -7.39
N GLU A 306 1.36 21.94 -6.86
CA GLU A 306 0.60 21.77 -5.61
C GLU A 306 1.45 21.87 -4.33
N ASN A 307 2.76 21.62 -4.40
CA ASN A 307 3.67 21.74 -3.24
C ASN A 307 3.84 23.18 -2.73
N ASN A 308 3.48 24.20 -3.51
CA ASN A 308 3.38 25.57 -3.01
C ASN A 308 2.18 25.79 -2.05
N MET A 309 1.33 24.77 -1.82
CA MET A 309 0.13 24.86 -0.98
C MET A 309 0.16 24.03 0.32
N LEU A 310 1.19 23.24 0.61
CA LEU A 310 1.12 22.26 1.71
C LEU A 310 1.92 22.64 2.98
N TRP A 311 1.16 22.73 4.07
CA TRP A 311 1.54 22.40 5.46
C TRP A 311 2.49 23.36 6.20
N LYS A 312 1.99 24.54 6.59
CA LYS A 312 2.44 25.16 7.85
C LYS A 312 1.68 24.49 8.99
N GLY A 313 2.41 23.78 9.85
CA GLY A 313 1.87 22.96 10.93
C GLY A 313 0.62 23.56 11.60
N GLU A 314 -0.39 22.71 11.73
CA GLU A 314 -1.63 22.85 12.52
C GLU A 314 -2.95 23.25 11.83
N LYS A 315 -3.01 23.76 10.60
CA LYS A 315 -4.33 23.99 9.95
C LYS A 315 -4.24 24.01 8.42
N PHE A 316 -5.07 23.21 7.78
CA PHE A 316 -5.40 23.40 6.37
C PHE A 316 -6.27 24.66 6.22
N THR A 317 -5.70 25.76 5.75
CA THR A 317 -6.47 26.92 5.27
C THR A 317 -6.64 26.81 3.75
N TYR A 318 -7.88 26.60 3.30
CA TYR A 318 -8.22 26.52 1.88
C TYR A 318 -8.84 27.85 1.41
N GLU A 319 -8.21 28.51 0.43
CA GLU A 319 -8.85 29.58 -0.35
C GLU A 319 -9.67 28.95 -1.50
N ARG A 320 -10.90 29.44 -1.69
CA ARG A 320 -11.93 28.82 -2.54
C ARG A 320 -11.75 29.14 -4.02
N GLU A 321 -11.54 28.11 -4.82
CA GLU A 321 -12.14 28.03 -6.16
C GLU A 321 -13.01 26.77 -6.21
N THR A 322 -14.32 26.94 -6.43
CA THR A 322 -15.26 25.82 -6.50
C THR A 322 -15.18 25.15 -7.86
N MET A 323 -14.40 24.07 -7.98
CA MET A 323 -14.57 23.11 -9.08
C MET A 323 -15.76 22.19 -8.78
N THR A 324 -16.72 22.12 -9.70
CA THR A 324 -17.83 21.15 -9.65
C THR A 324 -17.43 19.90 -10.43
N CYS A 325 -17.26 18.78 -9.73
CA CYS A 325 -17.03 17.49 -10.37
C CYS A 325 -18.35 16.92 -10.91
N LYS A 326 -18.35 16.45 -12.16
CA LYS A 326 -19.47 15.67 -12.71
C LYS A 326 -19.15 14.19 -12.48
N TYR A 327 -19.89 13.55 -11.59
CA TYR A 327 -19.81 12.11 -11.29
C TYR A 327 -20.95 11.34 -11.94
#